data_AF-A0AAX4KQM6-F1
#
_entry.id   AF-A0AAX4KQM6-F1
#
_cell.length_a   1.000
_cell.length_b   1.000
_cell.length_c   1.000
_cell.angle_alpha   90.00
_cell.angle_beta   90.00
_cell.angle_gamma   90.00
#
_symmetry.space_group_name_H-M   'P 1'
#
loop_
_entity.id
_entity.type
_entity.pdbx_description
1 polymer ?
#
loop_
_entity_poly.entity_id
_entity_poly.type
_entity_poly.pdbx_seq_one_letter_code
_entity_poly.pdbx_strand_id
1 'polypeptide(L)'
;MVNNRVIEQREIPMSANRHNGGPFGRTPQINRSIPNSARRSSVFTSSSHHRPSMASAVHASTLHKDSRPIRDKSFQAECMRNVSDYLLNARYTAPITSKTLMSPTAKEFQSIFRYLISSLIDPGMSWGKKFEDDALSILKDIRYPGLDSVSKTAFTAPGAPQSWPGLLAMLNWLVELCKAHDNWNDPHCISDPILLSPSKLPVEYPLLEERLLWDFVSKTYDQWFDGGAEHFPEAEMELERIYERLSKTNIDRSSSLETYMQKKTVELQQLQVQEPPLKRLENEYLQLMSDKNKFITFIDLNRQKAEKTRQAIVKIRAAIADQGQDLANNRKELQDVEAAVATQNLTPDEVIRMNNERETLNRGLDEIRARVAEASQSSYDHEMLVTRAMDRFENLHAEYTTLAHHLSVLPLQQDDPVRSGDWIDVDMSLDLGVEDLDTLRSAGHTMRASLWQQLNLYREKCRQEGLGLEHHLIALEDQHDRLEQQVERQTEEVATLEVKLRMVHEQAEMAQSKLTEENANTNKVIAQLENEVSNMLAASQQGVVVTQSELESARIAYKELQHRTAILQDLLVSQISNHIDMIIKAKEHANDSLRSIKSLAETQ
;
A
#
# COMPACT_ATOMS: atom_id res chain seq x y z
N MET A 1 -22.01 -7.21 -49.20
CA MET A 1 -21.27 -8.44 -48.85
C MET A 1 -20.19 -8.05 -47.84
N VAL A 2 -20.47 -8.33 -46.57
CA VAL A 2 -19.74 -9.34 -45.76
C VAL A 2 -18.48 -8.69 -45.17
N ASN A 3 -18.58 -8.18 -43.94
CA ASN A 3 -18.12 -8.82 -42.68
C ASN A 3 -16.59 -8.93 -42.65
N ASN A 4 -15.83 -8.71 -41.57
CA ASN A 4 -16.11 -8.46 -40.17
C ASN A 4 -14.76 -7.99 -39.60
N ARG A 5 -14.71 -6.79 -38.99
CA ARG A 5 -13.79 -6.53 -37.88
C ARG A 5 -14.69 -6.45 -36.66
N VAL A 6 -14.85 -7.57 -35.98
CA VAL A 6 -15.65 -7.74 -34.76
C VAL A 6 -14.99 -8.89 -34.00
N ILE A 7 -14.25 -8.58 -32.94
CA ILE A 7 -14.60 -8.65 -31.51
C ILE A 7 -14.00 -9.94 -30.94
N GLU A 8 -13.21 -9.80 -29.89
CA GLU A 8 -13.38 -10.47 -28.59
C GLU A 8 -12.10 -10.24 -27.78
N GLN A 9 -12.10 -9.28 -26.87
CA GLN A 9 -12.79 -9.25 -25.58
C GLN A 9 -11.73 -9.43 -24.50
N ARG A 10 -11.36 -8.29 -23.95
CA ARG A 10 -10.93 -8.17 -22.57
C ARG A 10 -12.22 -8.20 -21.75
N GLU A 11 -12.47 -9.26 -21.01
CA GLU A 11 -13.40 -9.20 -19.88
C GLU A 11 -12.81 -9.93 -18.67
N ILE A 12 -12.62 -9.13 -17.63
CA ILE A 12 -12.61 -9.55 -16.23
C ILE A 12 -14.07 -9.89 -15.89
N PRO A 13 -14.31 -10.89 -15.04
CA PRO A 13 -15.09 -10.57 -13.85
C PRO A 13 -14.49 -11.32 -12.65
N MET A 14 -14.75 -11.01 -11.38
CA MET A 14 -15.37 -9.95 -10.62
C MET A 14 -15.34 -10.50 -9.18
N SER A 15 -15.53 -9.63 -8.19
CA SER A 15 -16.20 -9.94 -6.92
C SER A 15 -15.38 -10.77 -5.91
N ALA A 16 -15.47 -10.60 -4.60
CA ALA A 16 -15.94 -9.55 -3.72
C ALA A 16 -15.61 -10.04 -2.31
N ASN A 17 -15.07 -9.15 -1.49
CA ASN A 17 -15.61 -8.81 -0.18
C ASN A 17 -15.89 -9.95 0.83
N ARG A 18 -15.11 -10.03 1.93
CA ARG A 18 -15.50 -9.54 3.29
C ARG A 18 -14.67 -10.20 4.43
N HIS A 19 -14.10 -9.30 5.24
CA HIS A 19 -14.10 -9.22 6.70
C HIS A 19 -13.23 -10.13 7.61
N ASN A 20 -12.57 -9.38 8.51
CA ASN A 20 -12.38 -9.58 9.96
C ASN A 20 -11.06 -10.16 10.51
N GLY A 21 -10.35 -9.28 11.23
CA GLY A 21 -9.79 -9.58 12.55
C GLY A 21 -8.28 -9.78 12.62
N GLY A 22 -7.53 -8.78 13.10
CA GLY A 22 -6.18 -8.99 13.66
C GLY A 22 -6.23 -9.63 15.06
N PRO A 23 -5.20 -9.52 15.91
CA PRO A 23 -3.74 -9.54 15.70
C PRO A 23 -3.09 -10.71 16.49
N PHE A 24 -1.75 -10.79 16.46
CA PHE A 24 -0.83 -11.68 17.21
C PHE A 24 -0.46 -13.06 16.61
N GLY A 25 0.86 -13.30 16.52
CA GLY A 25 1.43 -14.63 16.76
C GLY A 25 2.17 -15.29 15.60
N ARG A 26 3.51 -15.19 15.65
CA ARG A 26 4.52 -16.24 15.43
C ARG A 26 4.36 -17.21 14.24
N THR A 27 5.39 -17.20 13.40
CA THR A 27 5.69 -18.16 12.34
C THR A 27 5.71 -19.63 12.82
N PRO A 28 5.24 -20.56 11.98
CA PRO A 28 6.01 -21.81 11.83
C PRO A 28 6.13 -22.31 10.39
N GLN A 29 7.27 -22.96 10.15
CA GLN A 29 7.56 -23.72 8.94
C GLN A 29 6.73 -25.00 8.84
N ILE A 30 6.41 -25.35 7.60
CA ILE A 30 5.79 -26.59 7.16
C ILE A 30 6.81 -27.73 7.23
N ASN A 31 6.51 -28.81 7.94
CA ASN A 31 6.78 -30.15 7.40
C ASN A 31 5.86 -31.24 7.98
N ARG A 32 5.60 -32.22 7.11
CA ARG A 32 4.44 -33.11 7.03
C ARG A 32 4.31 -34.18 8.12
N SER A 33 3.07 -34.60 8.31
CA SER A 33 2.53 -35.62 9.21
C SER A 33 2.77 -37.07 8.77
N ILE A 34 2.88 -37.92 9.79
CA ILE A 34 2.87 -39.40 9.81
C ILE A 34 1.43 -39.92 9.62
N PRO A 35 1.23 -41.20 9.25
CA PRO A 35 0.10 -41.98 9.78
C PRO A 35 0.55 -43.19 10.62
N ASN A 36 -0.08 -43.27 11.79
CA ASN A 36 0.00 -44.35 12.78
C ASN A 36 -0.66 -45.65 12.28
N SER A 37 -0.18 -46.79 12.78
CA SER A 37 -1.04 -47.93 13.11
C SER A 37 -0.53 -48.66 14.35
N ALA A 38 -1.46 -49.31 15.04
CA ALA A 38 -1.54 -49.40 16.48
C ALA A 38 -1.30 -50.83 17.03
N ARG A 39 -0.74 -50.86 18.25
CA ARG A 39 -1.11 -51.70 19.43
C ARG A 39 -0.89 -53.23 19.43
N ARG A 40 -0.16 -53.65 20.49
CA ARG A 40 -0.21 -54.90 21.31
C ARG A 40 0.32 -56.18 20.63
N SER A 41 1.10 -57.09 21.23
CA SER A 41 1.31 -57.50 22.63
C SER A 41 2.62 -58.32 22.83
N SER A 42 3.22 -58.18 24.01
CA SER A 42 4.02 -59.13 24.83
C SER A 42 4.63 -60.40 24.21
N VAL A 43 5.93 -60.66 24.47
CA VAL A 43 6.43 -61.71 25.39
C VAL A 43 7.81 -61.31 25.94
N PHE A 44 7.98 -61.53 27.24
CA PHE A 44 9.18 -61.45 28.07
C PHE A 44 10.41 -62.17 27.50
N THR A 45 11.61 -61.62 27.74
CA THR A 45 12.61 -62.21 28.64
C THR A 45 13.60 -61.13 29.09
N SER A 46 13.62 -60.85 30.39
CA SER A 46 14.67 -60.08 31.05
C SER A 46 15.88 -60.97 31.31
N SER A 47 17.09 -60.50 31.01
CA SER A 47 18.19 -60.65 31.96
C SER A 47 19.28 -59.61 31.68
N SER A 48 19.51 -58.80 32.71
CA SER A 48 20.74 -58.05 33.00
C SER A 48 21.15 -56.99 31.97
N HIS A 49 20.91 -55.71 32.29
CA HIS A 49 21.96 -54.84 32.84
C HIS A 49 21.33 -53.48 33.24
N HIS A 50 21.69 -53.07 34.44
CA HIS A 50 21.22 -51.92 35.20
C HIS A 50 21.38 -50.59 34.43
N ARG A 51 20.28 -49.84 34.31
CA ARG A 51 20.29 -48.35 34.37
C ARG A 51 20.11 -47.94 35.85
N PRO A 52 20.35 -46.70 36.30
CA PRO A 52 20.65 -45.45 35.56
C PRO A 52 21.89 -44.72 36.18
N SER A 53 22.42 -43.61 35.65
CA SER A 53 21.92 -42.27 35.97
C SER A 53 22.65 -41.17 35.20
N MET A 54 21.85 -40.20 34.79
CA MET A 54 22.21 -38.92 34.18
C MET A 54 23.03 -38.06 35.15
N ALA A 55 24.17 -37.55 34.69
CA ALA A 55 24.82 -36.37 35.23
C ALA A 55 25.44 -35.57 34.08
N SER A 56 25.44 -34.26 34.26
CA SER A 56 25.66 -33.18 33.29
C SER A 56 26.74 -33.40 32.24
N ALA A 57 26.40 -33.02 31.01
CA ALA A 57 27.34 -32.74 29.93
C ALA A 57 28.29 -31.60 30.34
N VAL A 58 29.41 -31.96 30.95
CA VAL A 58 30.64 -31.18 30.96
C VAL A 58 31.57 -31.88 29.98
N HIS A 59 32.04 -31.15 28.97
CA HIS A 59 32.99 -31.56 27.94
C HIS A 59 33.70 -32.89 28.21
N ALA A 60 33.24 -33.97 27.56
CA ALA A 60 34.07 -35.14 27.39
C ALA A 60 35.19 -34.73 26.43
N SER A 61 36.37 -34.43 26.97
CA SER A 61 37.60 -34.43 26.19
C SER A 61 37.68 -35.79 25.52
N THR A 62 37.55 -35.81 24.20
CA THR A 62 37.98 -36.96 23.41
C THR A 62 39.43 -37.22 23.80
N LEU A 63 39.72 -38.37 24.44
CA LEU A 63 41.09 -38.80 24.76
C LEU A 63 41.96 -38.54 23.52
N HIS A 64 42.84 -37.54 23.60
CA HIS A 64 43.69 -37.13 22.50
C HIS A 64 44.74 -38.23 22.29
N LYS A 65 44.44 -39.16 21.40
CA LYS A 65 45.40 -40.17 20.98
C LYS A 65 46.48 -39.46 20.14
N ASP A 66 47.74 -39.57 20.57
CA ASP A 66 48.89 -38.99 19.88
C ASP A 66 48.85 -39.33 18.37
N SER A 67 48.82 -38.30 17.54
CA SER A 67 48.69 -38.41 16.08
C SER A 67 50.02 -38.72 15.39
N ARG A 68 51.15 -38.63 16.11
CA ARG A 68 52.49 -38.84 15.55
C ARG A 68 52.73 -40.32 15.28
N PRO A 69 53.39 -40.69 14.17
CA PRO A 69 53.72 -42.08 13.84
C PRO A 69 54.92 -42.57 14.67
N ILE A 70 54.81 -42.56 16.00
CA ILE A 70 55.91 -42.85 16.92
C ILE A 70 56.53 -44.24 16.71
N ARG A 71 55.78 -45.20 16.16
CA ARG A 71 56.27 -46.57 15.88
C ARG A 71 56.99 -46.71 14.54
N ASP A 72 56.88 -45.74 13.64
CA ASP A 72 57.57 -45.76 12.35
C ASP A 72 59.09 -45.54 12.54
N LYS A 73 59.88 -46.38 11.87
CA LYS A 73 61.35 -46.33 11.94
C LYS A 73 61.93 -45.13 11.20
N SER A 74 61.26 -44.66 10.14
CA SER A 74 61.68 -43.46 9.41
C SER A 74 61.56 -42.21 10.30
N PHE A 75 60.40 -42.05 10.95
CA PHE A 75 60.13 -41.00 11.92
C PHE A 75 61.07 -41.05 13.12
N GLN A 76 61.32 -42.23 13.68
CA GLN A 76 62.31 -42.39 14.76
C GLN A 76 63.71 -41.94 14.34
N ALA A 77 64.15 -42.29 13.12
CA ALA A 77 65.45 -41.86 12.60
C ALA A 77 65.55 -40.34 12.44
N GLU A 78 64.48 -39.70 11.95
CA GLU A 78 64.39 -38.25 11.83
C GLU A 78 64.43 -37.55 13.20
N CYS A 79 63.65 -38.02 14.17
CA CYS A 79 63.68 -37.50 15.54
C CYS A 79 65.07 -37.63 16.18
N MET A 80 65.73 -38.80 16.02
CA MET A 80 67.08 -39.00 16.56
C MET A 80 68.09 -38.03 15.93
N ARG A 81 68.03 -37.84 14.61
CA ARG A 81 68.88 -36.88 13.90
C ARG A 81 68.65 -35.47 14.42
N ASN A 82 67.39 -35.05 14.49
CA ASN A 82 67.03 -33.71 14.91
C ASN A 82 67.46 -33.38 16.34
N VAL A 83 67.25 -34.31 17.27
CA VAL A 83 67.70 -34.18 18.66
C VAL A 83 69.23 -34.13 18.72
N SER A 84 69.92 -35.00 17.99
CA SER A 84 71.38 -35.01 17.94
C SER A 84 71.94 -33.70 17.39
N ASP A 85 71.42 -33.21 16.28
CA ASP A 85 71.88 -31.99 15.60
C ASP A 85 71.68 -30.77 16.51
N TYR A 86 70.52 -30.66 17.18
CA TYR A 86 70.27 -29.57 18.12
C TYR A 86 71.24 -29.59 19.29
N LEU A 87 71.43 -30.74 19.95
CA LEU A 87 72.32 -30.84 21.11
C LEU A 87 73.80 -30.56 20.76
N LEU A 88 74.24 -30.94 19.55
CA LEU A 88 75.58 -30.61 19.05
C LEU A 88 75.74 -29.11 18.80
N ASN A 89 74.72 -28.46 18.24
CA ASN A 89 74.72 -27.02 17.97
C ASN A 89 74.64 -26.20 19.26
N ALA A 90 73.84 -26.64 20.24
CA ALA A 90 73.62 -25.95 21.50
C ALA A 90 74.78 -26.12 22.52
N ARG A 91 75.87 -26.81 22.14
CA ARG A 91 77.06 -27.09 22.99
C ARG A 91 76.72 -27.90 24.24
N TYR A 92 75.88 -28.92 24.11
CA TYR A 92 75.58 -29.86 25.19
C TYR A 92 76.86 -30.49 25.77
N THR A 93 76.96 -30.55 27.09
CA THR A 93 78.22 -30.79 27.81
C THR A 93 78.60 -32.26 27.94
N ALA A 94 77.66 -33.19 27.75
CA ALA A 94 77.93 -34.63 27.83
C ALA A 94 78.13 -35.25 26.43
N PRO A 95 78.97 -36.30 26.29
CA PRO A 95 79.27 -36.89 25.00
C PRO A 95 78.03 -37.59 24.39
N ILE A 96 77.61 -37.15 23.21
CA ILE A 96 76.55 -37.81 22.43
C ILE A 96 77.21 -38.76 21.44
N THR A 97 77.04 -40.07 21.66
CA THR A 97 77.47 -41.09 20.71
C THR A 97 76.28 -41.52 19.85
N SER A 98 76.51 -41.99 18.62
CA SER A 98 75.46 -42.52 17.74
C SER A 98 74.56 -43.59 18.39
N LYS A 99 75.05 -44.28 19.43
CA LYS A 99 74.29 -45.27 20.22
C LYS A 99 73.43 -44.68 21.34
N THR A 100 73.73 -43.47 21.80
CA THR A 100 73.07 -42.83 22.96
C THR A 100 71.57 -42.62 22.72
N LEU A 101 71.17 -42.24 21.51
CA LEU A 101 69.76 -42.04 21.14
C LEU A 101 69.08 -43.31 20.59
N MET A 102 69.77 -44.44 20.46
CA MET A 102 69.13 -45.70 20.06
C MET A 102 68.51 -46.44 21.25
N SER A 103 69.17 -46.38 22.42
CA SER A 103 68.70 -46.98 23.67
C SER A 103 69.41 -46.30 24.85
N PRO A 104 68.96 -45.10 25.25
CA PRO A 104 69.63 -44.36 26.33
C PRO A 104 69.47 -45.02 27.68
N THR A 105 70.50 -44.91 28.51
CA THR A 105 70.42 -45.18 29.93
C THR A 105 69.55 -44.12 30.64
N ALA A 106 69.03 -44.44 31.82
CA ALA A 106 68.26 -43.50 32.62
C ALA A 106 69.04 -42.19 32.89
N LYS A 107 70.35 -42.27 33.15
CA LYS A 107 71.20 -41.09 33.39
C LYS A 107 71.37 -40.21 32.14
N GLU A 108 71.60 -40.83 30.98
CA GLU A 108 71.72 -40.09 29.71
C GLU A 108 70.41 -39.40 29.35
N PHE A 109 69.28 -40.13 29.43
CA PHE A 109 67.97 -39.54 29.19
C PHE A 109 67.67 -38.38 30.14
N GLN A 110 67.89 -38.56 31.44
CA GLN A 110 67.68 -37.49 32.43
C GLN A 110 68.55 -36.28 32.13
N SER A 111 69.82 -36.49 31.77
CA SER A 111 70.72 -35.38 31.46
C SER A 111 70.28 -34.60 30.22
N ILE A 112 69.85 -35.29 29.16
CA ILE A 112 69.32 -34.65 27.94
C ILE A 112 68.02 -33.89 28.26
N PHE A 113 67.09 -34.52 28.97
CA PHE A 113 65.82 -33.89 29.34
C PHE A 113 66.02 -32.65 30.20
N ARG A 114 66.88 -32.73 31.24
CA ARG A 114 67.21 -31.60 32.09
C ARG A 114 67.77 -30.43 31.29
N TYR A 115 68.68 -30.73 30.37
CA TYR A 115 69.29 -29.72 29.52
C TYR A 115 68.27 -29.01 28.63
N LEU A 116 67.39 -29.76 27.96
CA LEU A 116 66.34 -29.16 27.12
C LEU A 116 65.38 -28.29 27.94
N ILE A 117 64.95 -28.77 29.12
CA ILE A 117 64.08 -27.98 30.00
C ILE A 117 64.79 -26.72 30.51
N SER A 118 66.07 -26.81 30.91
CA SER A 118 66.82 -25.64 31.34
C SER A 118 67.06 -24.63 30.21
N SER A 119 67.16 -25.10 28.96
CA SER A 119 67.29 -24.24 27.79
C SER A 119 65.97 -23.54 27.45
N LEU A 120 64.83 -24.15 27.77
CA LEU A 120 63.51 -23.62 27.42
C LEU A 120 62.94 -22.66 28.48
N ILE A 121 63.14 -22.96 29.76
CA ILE A 121 62.48 -22.24 30.86
C ILE A 121 63.46 -21.32 31.59
N ASP A 122 64.46 -21.90 32.25
CA ASP A 122 65.43 -21.17 33.06
C ASP A 122 66.67 -22.05 33.36
N PRO A 123 67.90 -21.55 33.11
CA PRO A 123 69.14 -22.17 33.57
C PRO A 123 69.21 -22.42 35.09
N GLY A 124 68.45 -21.68 35.91
CA GLY A 124 68.44 -21.76 37.37
C GLY A 124 67.55 -22.85 38.00
N MET A 125 66.83 -23.65 37.20
CA MET A 125 65.83 -24.58 37.72
C MET A 125 66.42 -25.72 38.57
N SER A 126 66.02 -25.79 39.85
CA SER A 126 66.39 -26.88 40.76
C SER A 126 65.50 -28.11 40.60
N TRP A 127 66.10 -29.29 40.47
CA TRP A 127 65.39 -30.56 40.41
C TRP A 127 65.21 -31.18 41.80
N GLY A 128 64.04 -31.73 42.06
CA GLY A 128 63.74 -32.48 43.27
C GLY A 128 64.42 -33.86 43.32
N LYS A 129 64.15 -34.60 44.41
CA LYS A 129 64.76 -35.91 44.65
C LYS A 129 64.25 -37.01 43.69
N LYS A 130 63.04 -36.84 43.15
CA LYS A 130 62.39 -37.80 42.24
C LYS A 130 62.20 -37.15 40.87
N PHE A 131 63.14 -37.43 39.97
CA PHE A 131 63.14 -36.86 38.63
C PHE A 131 61.81 -37.09 37.88
N GLU A 132 61.20 -38.26 38.04
CA GLU A 132 60.00 -38.64 37.28
C GLU A 132 58.77 -37.82 37.67
N ASP A 133 58.67 -37.44 38.94
CA ASP A 133 57.56 -36.61 39.44
C ASP A 133 57.70 -35.18 38.91
N ASP A 134 58.92 -34.63 38.95
CA ASP A 134 59.20 -33.29 38.39
C ASP A 134 59.04 -33.27 36.87
N ALA A 135 59.54 -34.28 36.16
CA ALA A 135 59.42 -34.37 34.71
C ALA A 135 57.95 -34.41 34.25
N LEU A 136 57.10 -35.19 34.93
CA LEU A 136 55.66 -35.22 34.64
C LEU A 136 54.97 -33.90 34.96
N SER A 137 55.33 -33.25 36.07
CA SER A 137 54.78 -31.93 36.43
C SER A 137 55.14 -30.89 35.37
N ILE A 138 56.41 -30.82 34.99
CA ILE A 138 56.91 -29.85 34.00
C ILE A 138 56.23 -30.07 32.65
N LEU A 139 56.14 -31.31 32.18
CA LEU A 139 55.44 -31.65 30.93
C LEU A 139 53.97 -31.25 30.96
N LYS A 140 53.32 -31.34 32.12
CA LYS A 140 51.94 -30.87 32.30
C LYS A 140 51.86 -29.34 32.26
N ASP A 141 52.79 -28.64 32.88
CA ASP A 141 52.81 -27.18 32.95
C ASP A 141 53.09 -26.55 31.58
N ILE A 142 54.02 -27.11 30.81
CA ILE A 142 54.27 -26.72 29.41
C ILE A 142 53.24 -27.31 28.42
N ARG A 143 52.19 -27.96 28.94
CA ARG A 143 51.05 -28.51 28.20
C ARG A 143 51.46 -29.45 27.06
N TYR A 144 52.38 -30.38 27.35
CA TYR A 144 52.80 -31.38 26.39
C TYR A 144 51.60 -32.19 25.86
N PRO A 145 51.31 -32.15 24.54
CA PRO A 145 50.10 -32.77 23.99
C PRO A 145 50.05 -34.30 24.15
N GLY A 146 51.21 -34.95 24.23
CA GLY A 146 51.34 -36.41 24.35
C GLY A 146 51.41 -36.94 25.78
N LEU A 147 51.04 -36.14 26.80
CA LEU A 147 51.25 -36.49 28.21
C LEU A 147 50.61 -37.83 28.60
N ASP A 148 49.43 -38.14 28.07
CA ASP A 148 48.69 -39.39 28.36
C ASP A 148 49.46 -40.65 27.92
N SER A 149 50.38 -40.53 26.97
CA SER A 149 51.21 -41.63 26.48
C SER A 149 52.48 -41.85 27.31
N VAL A 150 52.81 -40.91 28.22
CA VAL A 150 54.04 -40.92 29.00
C VAL A 150 53.73 -41.29 30.45
N SER A 151 54.07 -42.52 30.83
CA SER A 151 53.88 -43.02 32.20
C SER A 151 55.08 -42.78 33.09
N LYS A 152 54.88 -42.72 34.41
CA LYS A 152 55.98 -42.65 35.40
C LYS A 152 57.01 -43.78 35.23
N THR A 153 56.53 -44.98 34.86
CA THR A 153 57.39 -46.14 34.57
C THR A 153 58.26 -45.94 33.33
N ALA A 154 57.80 -45.18 32.33
CA ALA A 154 58.60 -44.88 31.13
C ALA A 154 59.90 -44.13 31.49
N PHE A 155 59.84 -43.22 32.48
CA PHE A 155 61.02 -42.47 32.94
C PHE A 155 62.03 -43.30 33.73
N THR A 156 61.58 -44.36 34.42
CA THR A 156 62.49 -45.26 35.17
C THR A 156 63.34 -46.13 34.25
N ALA A 157 62.80 -46.51 33.07
CA ALA A 157 63.48 -47.33 32.06
C ALA A 157 63.26 -46.73 30.66
N PRO A 158 63.92 -45.60 30.33
CA PRO A 158 63.62 -44.85 29.12
C PRO A 158 64.06 -45.55 27.83
N GLY A 159 65.12 -46.38 27.88
CA GLY A 159 65.60 -47.15 26.72
C GLY A 159 64.80 -48.41 26.39
N ALA A 160 63.73 -48.75 27.12
CA ALA A 160 62.97 -49.97 26.83
C ALA A 160 62.22 -49.85 25.48
N PRO A 161 62.14 -50.93 24.67
CA PRO A 161 61.57 -50.85 23.31
C PRO A 161 60.13 -50.33 23.21
N GLN A 162 59.35 -50.44 24.29
CA GLN A 162 57.97 -49.98 24.37
C GLN A 162 57.82 -48.52 24.82
N SER A 163 58.77 -48.00 25.62
CA SER A 163 58.74 -46.63 26.15
C SER A 163 59.56 -45.66 25.30
N TRP A 164 60.68 -46.11 24.73
CA TRP A 164 61.61 -45.27 24.00
C TRP A 164 60.99 -44.49 22.84
N PRO A 165 60.13 -45.06 21.97
CA PRO A 165 59.56 -44.30 20.86
C PRO A 165 58.73 -43.09 21.30
N GLY A 166 57.98 -43.21 22.40
CA GLY A 166 57.20 -42.10 22.96
C GLY A 166 58.10 -41.04 23.61
N LEU A 167 59.12 -41.46 24.36
CA LEU A 167 60.08 -40.54 24.98
C LEU A 167 60.97 -39.83 23.97
N LEU A 168 61.38 -40.50 22.88
CA LEU A 168 62.11 -39.89 21.79
C LEU A 168 61.26 -38.82 21.08
N ALA A 169 59.99 -39.13 20.80
CA ALA A 169 59.06 -38.16 20.22
C ALA A 169 58.82 -36.97 21.17
N MET A 170 58.86 -37.18 22.48
CA MET A 170 58.80 -36.12 23.50
C MET A 170 60.07 -35.25 23.49
N LEU A 171 61.26 -35.85 23.48
CA LEU A 171 62.52 -35.10 23.37
C LEU A 171 62.59 -34.30 22.07
N ASN A 172 62.16 -34.89 20.95
CA ASN A 172 62.08 -34.18 19.68
C ASN A 172 61.13 -32.98 19.74
N TRP A 173 59.97 -33.15 20.39
CA TRP A 173 59.04 -32.04 20.60
C TRP A 173 59.64 -30.94 21.49
N LEU A 174 60.36 -31.31 22.55
CA LEU A 174 61.08 -30.34 23.38
C LEU A 174 62.16 -29.60 22.60
N VAL A 175 62.90 -30.28 21.73
CA VAL A 175 63.89 -29.67 20.82
C VAL A 175 63.24 -28.67 19.88
N GLU A 176 62.12 -29.05 19.24
CA GLU A 176 61.38 -28.12 18.37
C GLU A 176 60.83 -26.93 19.16
N LEU A 177 60.40 -27.14 20.40
CA LEU A 177 59.97 -26.06 21.27
C LEU A 177 61.12 -25.13 21.67
N CYS A 178 62.32 -25.66 21.93
CA CYS A 178 63.51 -24.85 22.19
C CYS A 178 63.89 -24.02 20.96
N LYS A 179 63.93 -24.62 19.77
CA LYS A 179 64.20 -23.88 18.51
C LYS A 179 63.15 -22.79 18.26
N ALA A 180 61.89 -23.08 18.53
CA ALA A 180 60.82 -22.10 18.39
C ALA A 180 60.97 -20.95 19.39
N HIS A 181 61.41 -21.26 20.62
CA HIS A 181 61.72 -20.26 21.64
C HIS A 181 62.91 -19.38 21.24
N ASP A 182 64.01 -19.98 20.75
CA ASP A 182 65.19 -19.25 20.29
C ASP A 182 64.86 -18.26 19.15
N ASN A 183 63.95 -18.65 18.26
CA ASN A 183 63.50 -17.84 17.13
C ASN A 183 62.29 -16.94 17.46
N TRP A 184 61.78 -16.95 18.69
CA TRP A 184 60.54 -16.26 19.07
C TRP A 184 60.61 -14.75 18.86
N ASN A 185 61.81 -14.17 19.03
CA ASN A 185 62.07 -12.75 18.88
C ASN A 185 62.72 -12.39 17.52
N ASP A 186 62.84 -13.32 16.57
CA ASP A 186 63.45 -13.06 15.26
C ASP A 186 62.50 -12.24 14.36
N PRO A 187 62.84 -10.97 14.01
CA PRO A 187 62.00 -10.10 13.18
C PRO A 187 61.73 -10.62 11.76
N HIS A 188 62.46 -11.65 11.30
CA HIS A 188 62.25 -12.30 10.01
C HIS A 188 61.29 -13.50 10.06
N CYS A 189 61.07 -14.07 11.25
CA CYS A 189 60.23 -15.25 11.46
C CYS A 189 58.89 -14.91 12.15
N ILE A 190 58.79 -13.74 12.79
CA ILE A 190 57.58 -13.28 13.48
C ILE A 190 56.53 -12.76 12.48
N SER A 191 55.35 -13.36 12.52
CA SER A 191 54.14 -12.82 11.88
C SER A 191 53.15 -12.21 12.87
N ASP A 192 53.37 -12.36 14.18
CA ASP A 192 52.48 -11.84 15.21
C ASP A 192 52.55 -10.30 15.22
N PRO A 193 51.42 -9.61 14.99
CA PRO A 193 51.37 -8.17 15.06
C PRO A 193 51.91 -7.64 16.36
N ILE A 194 51.75 -8.29 17.52
CA ILE A 194 52.21 -7.81 18.84
C ILE A 194 53.73 -7.79 18.95
N LEU A 195 54.41 -8.75 18.33
CA LEU A 195 55.87 -8.88 18.39
C LEU A 195 56.58 -8.15 17.24
N LEU A 196 55.83 -7.71 16.22
CA LEU A 196 56.39 -6.97 15.09
C LEU A 196 56.88 -5.57 15.50
N SER A 197 57.88 -5.03 14.80
CA SER A 197 58.21 -3.61 14.96
C SER A 197 57.04 -2.74 14.46
N PRO A 198 56.66 -1.66 15.19
CA PRO A 198 55.57 -0.77 14.77
C PRO A 198 55.76 -0.18 13.37
N SER A 199 57.01 0.01 12.95
CA SER A 199 57.42 0.55 11.65
C SER A 199 56.98 -0.32 10.45
N LYS A 200 56.73 -1.61 10.69
CA LYS A 200 56.27 -2.60 9.70
C LYS A 200 54.74 -2.78 9.70
N LEU A 201 54.03 -2.19 10.65
CA LEU A 201 52.58 -2.31 10.72
C LEU A 201 51.89 -1.44 9.67
N PRO A 202 50.69 -1.84 9.22
CA PRO A 202 49.83 -0.96 8.42
C PRO A 202 49.51 0.34 9.17
N VAL A 203 49.41 1.45 8.43
CA VAL A 203 49.07 2.78 8.98
C VAL A 203 47.71 2.80 9.68
N GLU A 204 46.81 1.91 9.27
CA GLU A 204 45.46 1.76 9.83
C GLU A 204 45.40 0.83 11.05
N TYR A 205 46.55 0.36 11.55
CA TYR A 205 46.58 -0.54 12.70
C TYR A 205 46.01 0.14 13.96
N PRO A 206 45.10 -0.50 14.72
CA PRO A 206 44.54 0.08 15.93
C PRO A 206 45.63 0.45 16.93
N LEU A 207 45.52 1.66 17.50
CA LEU A 207 46.46 2.17 18.52
C LEU A 207 47.93 2.20 18.04
N LEU A 208 48.16 2.38 16.73
CA LEU A 208 49.51 2.48 16.18
C LEU A 208 50.33 3.60 16.85
N GLU A 209 49.72 4.76 17.13
CA GLU A 209 50.37 5.89 17.79
C GLU A 209 50.85 5.54 19.21
N GLU A 210 50.02 4.87 20.01
CA GLU A 210 50.40 4.41 21.35
C GLU A 210 51.55 3.40 21.27
N ARG A 211 51.51 2.52 20.28
CA ARG A 211 52.55 1.52 20.08
C ARG A 211 53.88 2.15 19.65
N LEU A 212 53.84 3.16 18.79
CA LEU A 212 55.01 3.94 18.39
C LEU A 212 55.62 4.66 19.59
N LEU A 213 54.78 5.22 20.46
CA LEU A 213 55.23 5.82 21.71
C LEU A 213 55.94 4.79 22.59
N TRP A 214 55.35 3.62 22.81
CA TRP A 214 55.97 2.59 23.66
C TRP A 214 57.29 2.04 23.08
N ASP A 215 57.38 1.87 21.77
CA ASP A 215 58.62 1.45 21.09
C ASP A 215 59.70 2.54 21.20
N PHE A 216 59.33 3.81 21.03
CA PHE A 216 60.24 4.93 21.24
C PHE A 216 60.71 5.02 22.70
N VAL A 217 59.78 4.99 23.66
CA VAL A 217 60.09 5.10 25.09
C VAL A 217 60.94 3.93 25.56
N SER A 218 60.66 2.70 25.15
CA SER A 218 61.48 1.54 25.53
C SER A 218 62.91 1.65 25.00
N LYS A 219 63.09 1.94 23.70
CA LYS A 219 64.42 2.12 23.09
C LYS A 219 65.22 3.25 23.74
N THR A 220 64.58 4.39 23.98
CA THR A 220 65.24 5.57 24.58
C THR A 220 65.51 5.37 26.07
N TYR A 221 64.64 4.64 26.78
CA TYR A 221 64.86 4.28 28.19
C TYR A 221 66.07 3.37 28.36
N ASP A 222 66.27 2.37 27.51
CA ASP A 222 67.46 1.51 27.56
C ASP A 222 68.74 2.33 27.33
N GLN A 223 68.73 3.22 26.34
CA GLN A 223 69.86 4.11 26.04
C GLN A 223 70.15 5.11 27.18
N TRP A 224 69.11 5.59 27.85
CA TRP A 224 69.22 6.45 29.01
C TRP A 224 69.74 5.69 30.23
N PHE A 225 69.21 4.50 30.49
CA PHE A 225 69.52 3.69 31.67
C PHE A 225 70.95 3.13 31.62
N ASP A 226 71.36 2.55 30.49
CA ASP A 226 72.68 1.96 30.33
C ASP A 226 73.75 2.98 29.95
N GLY A 227 73.38 3.99 29.15
CA GLY A 227 74.30 4.93 28.51
C GLY A 227 74.29 6.35 29.05
N GLY A 228 73.35 6.71 29.94
CA GLY A 228 73.16 8.08 30.40
C GLY A 228 72.84 9.06 29.27
N ALA A 229 72.35 8.56 28.13
CA ALA A 229 72.07 9.39 26.97
C ALA A 229 70.90 10.35 27.23
N GLU A 230 71.08 11.62 26.90
CA GLU A 230 70.03 12.65 27.02
C GLU A 230 69.35 12.97 25.68
N HIS A 231 69.92 12.51 24.55
CA HIS A 231 69.47 12.81 23.20
C HIS A 231 69.39 11.54 22.37
N PHE A 232 68.34 11.39 21.56
CA PHE A 232 68.03 10.13 20.86
C PHE A 232 67.78 10.32 19.35
N PRO A 233 68.78 10.85 18.60
CA PRO A 233 68.56 11.27 17.21
C PRO A 233 68.15 10.12 16.27
N GLU A 234 68.61 8.90 16.51
CA GLU A 234 68.22 7.73 15.71
C GLU A 234 66.76 7.34 15.94
N ALA A 235 66.32 7.31 17.20
CA ALA A 235 64.94 7.00 17.57
C ALA A 235 63.98 8.12 17.12
N GLU A 236 64.38 9.38 17.23
CA GLU A 236 63.62 10.54 16.75
C GLU A 236 63.44 10.50 15.23
N MET A 237 64.50 10.22 14.48
CA MET A 237 64.44 10.11 13.02
C MET A 237 63.60 8.91 12.56
N GLU A 238 63.63 7.77 13.26
CA GLU A 238 62.74 6.64 12.98
C GLU A 238 61.27 7.05 13.17
N LEU A 239 60.96 7.74 14.28
CA LEU A 239 59.63 8.20 14.60
C LEU A 239 59.11 9.23 13.58
N GLU A 240 59.95 10.19 13.19
CA GLU A 240 59.64 11.21 12.18
C GLU A 240 59.23 10.59 10.84
N ARG A 241 59.98 9.61 10.34
CA ARG A 241 59.66 8.90 9.09
C ARG A 241 58.30 8.21 9.13
N ILE A 242 57.89 7.71 10.31
CA ILE A 242 56.61 7.03 10.47
C ILE A 242 55.47 8.05 10.52
N TYR A 243 55.66 9.17 11.23
CA TYR A 243 54.70 10.28 11.24
C TYR A 243 54.54 10.93 9.86
N GLU A 244 55.61 11.07 9.09
CA GLU A 244 55.55 11.54 7.70
C GLU A 244 54.67 10.62 6.84
N ARG A 245 54.83 9.29 6.99
CA ARG A 245 54.00 8.30 6.29
C ARG A 245 52.53 8.40 6.70
N LEU A 246 52.25 8.54 8.00
CA LEU A 246 50.90 8.71 8.54
C LEU A 246 50.26 10.00 8.02
N SER A 247 51.00 11.12 8.10
CA SER A 247 50.59 12.44 7.61
C SER A 247 50.24 12.39 6.11
N LYS A 248 51.12 11.82 5.29
CA LYS A 248 50.88 11.68 3.85
C LYS A 248 49.59 10.90 3.55
N THR A 249 49.40 9.76 4.24
CA THR A 249 48.20 8.93 4.07
C THR A 249 46.92 9.68 4.46
N ASN A 250 46.97 10.43 5.57
CA ASN A 250 45.85 11.25 6.03
C ASN A 250 45.53 12.40 5.09
N ILE A 251 46.55 13.08 4.54
CA ILE A 251 46.39 14.15 3.56
C ILE A 251 45.74 13.61 2.27
N ASP A 252 46.23 12.49 1.74
CA ASP A 252 45.68 11.85 0.54
C ASP A 252 44.19 11.46 0.74
N ARG A 253 43.86 10.94 1.94
CA ARG A 253 42.48 10.61 2.31
C ARG A 253 41.60 11.86 2.43
N SER A 254 42.10 12.92 3.06
CA SER A 254 41.37 14.19 3.18
C SER A 254 41.08 14.79 1.81
N SER A 255 42.08 14.85 0.94
CA SER A 255 41.93 15.36 -0.43
C SER A 255 40.92 14.54 -1.24
N SER A 256 40.95 13.21 -1.11
CA SER A 256 39.98 12.33 -1.76
C SER A 256 38.56 12.57 -1.26
N LEU A 257 38.38 12.79 0.04
CA LEU A 257 37.07 13.12 0.63
C LEU A 257 36.57 14.49 0.20
N GLU A 258 37.44 15.50 0.16
CA GLU A 258 37.10 16.85 -0.30
C GLU A 258 36.63 16.85 -1.76
N THR A 259 37.36 16.16 -2.65
CA THR A 259 36.96 16.05 -4.06
C THR A 259 35.63 15.29 -4.21
N TYR A 260 35.38 14.25 -3.41
CA TYR A 260 34.11 13.54 -3.39
C TYR A 260 32.97 14.45 -2.91
N MET A 261 33.19 15.21 -1.84
CA MET A 261 32.22 16.19 -1.33
C MET A 261 31.90 17.25 -2.39
N GLN A 262 32.92 17.82 -3.05
CA GLN A 262 32.70 18.79 -4.13
C GLN A 262 31.84 18.21 -5.27
N LYS A 263 32.12 16.98 -5.70
CA LYS A 263 31.29 16.29 -6.72
C LYS A 263 29.84 16.16 -6.27
N LYS A 264 29.60 15.74 -5.02
CA LYS A 264 28.24 15.62 -4.46
C LYS A 264 27.54 16.96 -4.29
N THR A 265 28.25 18.01 -3.92
CA THR A 265 27.69 19.36 -3.84
C THR A 265 27.27 19.87 -5.21
N VAL A 266 28.07 19.64 -6.26
CA VAL A 266 27.71 19.97 -7.64
C VAL A 266 26.50 19.16 -8.11
N GLU A 267 26.46 17.86 -7.82
CA GLU A 267 25.30 17.00 -8.13
C GLU A 267 24.02 17.49 -7.44
N LEU A 268 24.10 17.88 -6.16
CA LEU A 268 22.98 18.46 -5.43
C LEU A 268 22.51 19.79 -6.04
N GLN A 269 23.43 20.68 -6.41
CA GLN A 269 23.08 21.95 -7.07
C GLN A 269 22.40 21.68 -8.42
N GLN A 270 22.88 20.72 -9.21
CA GLN A 270 22.25 20.34 -10.47
C GLN A 270 20.83 19.79 -10.25
N LEU A 271 20.63 18.95 -9.24
CA LEU A 271 19.31 18.42 -8.90
C LEU A 271 18.35 19.49 -8.36
N GLN A 272 18.86 20.50 -7.66
CA GLN A 272 18.06 21.64 -7.19
C GLN A 272 17.65 22.59 -8.33
N VAL A 273 18.52 22.80 -9.32
CA VAL A 273 18.23 23.62 -10.51
C VAL A 273 17.27 22.91 -11.47
N GLN A 274 17.35 21.58 -11.55
CA GLN A 274 16.41 20.81 -12.34
C GLN A 274 15.02 20.85 -11.71
N GLU A 275 14.02 21.15 -12.53
CA GLU A 275 12.63 21.10 -12.10
C GLU A 275 12.29 19.68 -11.61
N PRO A 276 11.63 19.52 -10.45
CA PRO A 276 11.36 18.21 -9.88
C PRO A 276 10.68 17.32 -10.92
N PRO A 277 11.19 16.10 -11.18
CA PRO A 277 10.58 15.19 -12.14
C PRO A 277 9.12 14.89 -11.80
N LEU A 278 8.77 14.97 -10.51
CA LEU A 278 7.41 14.85 -10.02
C LEU A 278 6.46 15.94 -10.55
N LYS A 279 6.90 17.21 -10.62
CA LYS A 279 6.06 18.30 -11.16
C LYS A 279 5.77 18.10 -12.65
N ARG A 280 6.77 17.63 -13.41
CA ARG A 280 6.57 17.30 -14.83
C ARG A 280 5.54 16.18 -14.99
N LEU A 281 5.64 15.13 -14.19
CA LEU A 281 4.72 14.00 -14.22
C LEU A 281 3.31 14.39 -13.75
N GLU A 282 3.20 15.28 -12.76
CA GLU A 282 1.92 15.82 -12.29
C GLU A 282 1.22 16.64 -13.38
N ASN A 283 1.96 17.50 -14.09
CA ASN A 283 1.44 18.25 -15.23
C ASN A 283 0.97 17.31 -16.36
N GLU A 284 1.74 16.27 -16.67
CA GLU A 284 1.37 15.26 -17.66
C GLU A 284 0.11 14.49 -17.24
N TYR A 285 0.01 14.11 -15.96
CA TYR A 285 -1.17 13.48 -15.39
C TYR A 285 -2.41 14.37 -15.48
N LEU A 286 -2.29 15.65 -15.13
CA LEU A 286 -3.38 16.62 -15.24
C LEU A 286 -3.84 16.80 -16.70
N GLN A 287 -2.90 16.86 -17.64
CA GLN A 287 -3.21 16.92 -19.06
C GLN A 287 -3.95 15.67 -19.54
N LEU A 288 -3.46 14.48 -19.19
CA LEU A 288 -4.09 13.21 -19.55
C LEU A 288 -5.49 13.06 -18.92
N MET A 289 -5.69 13.52 -17.69
CA MET A 289 -6.99 13.52 -17.03
C MET A 289 -7.98 14.47 -17.71
N SER A 290 -7.51 15.65 -18.12
CA SER A 290 -8.31 16.59 -18.92
C SER A 290 -8.73 15.97 -20.25
N ASP A 291 -7.79 15.33 -20.96
CA ASP A 291 -8.05 14.71 -22.25
C ASP A 291 -8.97 13.48 -22.13
N LYS A 292 -8.81 12.67 -21.09
CA LYS A 292 -9.75 11.58 -20.76
C LYS A 292 -11.18 12.10 -20.63
N ASN A 293 -11.39 13.19 -19.89
CA ASN A 293 -12.72 13.77 -19.72
C ASN A 293 -13.28 14.34 -21.04
N LYS A 294 -12.44 14.98 -21.87
CA LYS A 294 -12.84 15.42 -23.21
C LYS A 294 -13.23 14.23 -24.10
N PHE A 295 -12.50 13.11 -24.04
CA PHE A 295 -12.86 11.92 -24.80
C PHE A 295 -14.16 11.29 -24.31
N ILE A 296 -14.40 11.21 -23.00
CA ILE A 296 -15.66 10.69 -22.45
C ILE A 296 -16.84 11.53 -22.94
N THR A 297 -16.77 12.85 -22.77
CA THR A 297 -17.82 13.78 -23.22
C THR A 297 -18.05 13.70 -24.74
N PHE A 298 -16.99 13.56 -25.53
CA PHE A 298 -17.09 13.37 -26.97
C PHE A 298 -17.74 12.02 -27.35
N ILE A 299 -17.39 10.93 -26.64
CA ILE A 299 -18.00 9.61 -26.85
C ILE A 299 -19.48 9.65 -26.51
N ASP A 300 -19.87 10.27 -25.39
CA ASP A 300 -21.26 10.34 -24.96
C ASP A 300 -22.11 11.17 -25.93
N LEU A 301 -21.57 12.30 -26.41
CA LEU A 301 -22.23 13.10 -27.45
C LEU A 301 -22.47 12.27 -28.73
N ASN A 302 -21.48 11.50 -29.17
CA ASN A 302 -21.61 10.66 -30.35
C ASN A 302 -22.56 9.48 -30.13
N ARG A 303 -22.58 8.87 -28.93
CA ARG A 303 -23.57 7.84 -28.57
C ARG A 303 -24.99 8.40 -28.61
N GLN A 304 -25.21 9.60 -28.08
CA GLN A 304 -26.52 10.26 -28.15
C GLN A 304 -26.93 10.56 -29.59
N LYS A 305 -26.01 11.04 -30.44
CA LYS A 305 -26.28 11.25 -31.86
C LYS A 305 -26.62 9.93 -32.57
N ALA A 306 -25.83 8.89 -32.35
CA ALA A 306 -26.06 7.58 -32.94
C ALA A 306 -27.43 7.01 -32.54
N GLU A 307 -27.81 7.14 -31.26
CA GLU A 307 -29.12 6.68 -30.78
C GLU A 307 -30.28 7.49 -31.37
N LYS A 308 -30.15 8.82 -31.47
CA LYS A 308 -31.15 9.67 -32.15
C LYS A 308 -31.31 9.28 -33.62
N THR A 309 -30.21 9.08 -34.33
CA THR A 309 -30.24 8.63 -35.73
C THR A 309 -30.87 7.24 -35.85
N ARG A 310 -30.55 6.31 -34.94
CA ARG A 310 -31.13 4.96 -34.91
C ARG A 310 -32.65 5.03 -34.70
N GLN A 311 -33.12 5.83 -33.75
CA GLN A 311 -34.54 6.05 -33.49
C GLN A 311 -35.25 6.68 -34.70
N ALA A 312 -34.62 7.65 -35.36
CA ALA A 312 -35.14 8.24 -36.58
C ALA A 312 -35.27 7.22 -37.71
N ILE A 313 -34.26 6.35 -37.90
CA ILE A 313 -34.30 5.27 -38.89
C ILE A 313 -35.46 4.30 -38.59
N VAL A 314 -35.67 3.93 -37.32
CA VAL A 314 -36.79 3.05 -36.93
C VAL A 314 -38.14 3.70 -37.25
N LYS A 315 -38.33 4.98 -36.90
CA LYS A 315 -39.56 5.72 -37.22
C LYS A 315 -39.82 5.81 -38.73
N ILE A 316 -38.79 6.13 -39.50
CA ILE A 316 -38.89 6.20 -40.97
C ILE A 316 -39.23 4.83 -41.56
N ARG A 317 -38.60 3.75 -41.05
CA ARG A 317 -38.92 2.39 -41.50
C ARG A 317 -40.36 1.98 -41.18
N ALA A 318 -40.87 2.33 -40.00
CA ALA A 318 -42.27 2.10 -39.65
C ALA A 318 -43.21 2.86 -40.59
N ALA A 319 -42.94 4.15 -40.81
CA ALA A 319 -43.74 4.97 -41.74
C ALA A 319 -43.73 4.43 -43.18
N ILE A 320 -42.59 3.91 -43.67
CA ILE A 320 -42.50 3.25 -44.98
C ILE A 320 -43.35 1.97 -45.00
N ALA A 321 -43.35 1.18 -43.92
CA ALA A 321 -44.17 -0.03 -43.83
C ALA A 321 -45.67 0.31 -43.84
N ASP A 322 -46.08 1.31 -43.05
CA ASP A 322 -47.47 1.78 -42.99
C ASP A 322 -47.94 2.31 -44.34
N GLN A 323 -47.16 3.20 -44.98
CA GLN A 323 -47.47 3.68 -46.34
C GLN A 323 -47.49 2.55 -47.37
N GLY A 324 -46.64 1.54 -47.22
CA GLY A 324 -46.66 0.34 -48.05
C GLY A 324 -47.97 -0.44 -47.91
N GLN A 325 -48.49 -0.55 -46.69
CA GLN A 325 -49.77 -1.19 -46.41
C GLN A 325 -50.95 -0.37 -46.95
N ASP A 326 -50.94 0.94 -46.75
CA ASP A 326 -51.97 1.85 -47.28
C ASP A 326 -52.02 1.81 -48.81
N LEU A 327 -50.86 1.80 -49.48
CA LEU A 327 -50.80 1.64 -50.94
C LEU A 327 -51.34 0.29 -51.40
N ALA A 328 -51.09 -0.79 -50.65
CA ALA A 328 -51.64 -2.11 -50.97
C ALA A 328 -53.18 -2.13 -50.80
N ASN A 329 -53.69 -1.52 -49.74
CA ASN A 329 -55.13 -1.39 -49.49
C ASN A 329 -55.81 -0.56 -50.58
N ASN A 330 -55.27 0.63 -50.89
CA ASN A 330 -55.80 1.51 -51.94
C ASN A 330 -55.77 0.85 -53.32
N ARG A 331 -54.73 0.06 -53.64
CA ARG A 331 -54.69 -0.71 -54.89
C ARG A 331 -55.78 -1.77 -54.94
N LYS A 332 -56.05 -2.44 -53.82
CA LYS A 332 -57.13 -3.43 -53.72
C LYS A 332 -58.50 -2.76 -53.88
N GLU A 333 -58.75 -1.66 -53.19
CA GLU A 333 -60.00 -0.89 -53.33
C GLU A 333 -60.19 -0.38 -54.75
N LEU A 334 -59.14 0.14 -55.39
CA LEU A 334 -59.20 0.58 -56.78
C LEU A 334 -59.54 -0.58 -57.71
N GLN A 335 -58.94 -1.76 -57.50
CA GLN A 335 -59.27 -2.96 -58.27
C GLN A 335 -60.73 -3.41 -58.06
N ASP A 336 -61.23 -3.36 -56.82
CA ASP A 336 -62.62 -3.70 -56.49
C ASP A 336 -63.61 -2.72 -57.13
N VAL A 337 -63.29 -1.41 -57.13
CA VAL A 337 -64.08 -0.36 -57.79
C VAL A 337 -64.03 -0.49 -59.31
N GLU A 338 -62.86 -0.73 -59.91
CA GLU A 338 -62.73 -0.97 -61.35
C GLU A 338 -63.55 -2.19 -61.79
N ALA A 339 -63.53 -3.27 -61.00
CA ALA A 339 -64.37 -4.43 -61.23
C ALA A 339 -65.86 -4.08 -61.13
N ALA A 340 -66.28 -3.32 -60.12
CA ALA A 340 -67.66 -2.85 -59.98
C ALA A 340 -68.09 -1.97 -61.16
N VAL A 341 -67.25 -1.02 -61.59
CA VAL A 341 -67.53 -0.16 -62.76
C VAL A 341 -67.61 -0.97 -64.05
N ALA A 342 -66.71 -1.94 -64.25
CA ALA A 342 -66.76 -2.84 -65.40
C ALA A 342 -68.06 -3.66 -65.44
N THR A 343 -68.60 -4.09 -64.29
CA THR A 343 -69.90 -4.79 -64.24
C THR A 343 -71.07 -3.88 -64.56
N GLN A 344 -70.98 -2.57 -64.25
CA GLN A 344 -72.08 -1.63 -64.40
C GLN A 344 -72.33 -1.21 -65.85
N ASN A 345 -71.41 -1.48 -66.80
CA ASN A 345 -71.59 -1.21 -68.24
C ASN A 345 -72.20 0.18 -68.57
N LEU A 346 -71.83 1.21 -67.81
CA LEU A 346 -72.32 2.57 -68.01
C LEU A 346 -71.45 3.30 -69.02
N THR A 347 -72.06 3.98 -69.98
CA THR A 347 -71.35 4.84 -70.93
C THR A 347 -71.04 6.20 -70.29
N PRO A 348 -69.93 6.88 -70.66
CA PRO A 348 -69.58 8.20 -70.12
C PRO A 348 -70.72 9.23 -70.27
N ASP A 349 -71.49 9.15 -71.36
CA ASP A 349 -72.64 10.02 -71.61
C ASP A 349 -73.79 9.78 -70.62
N GLU A 350 -73.99 8.54 -70.17
CA GLU A 350 -75.02 8.17 -69.20
C GLU A 350 -74.66 8.65 -67.78
N VAL A 351 -73.37 8.62 -67.41
CA VAL A 351 -72.87 9.18 -66.14
C VAL A 351 -73.04 10.69 -66.11
N ILE A 352 -72.78 11.39 -67.23
CA ILE A 352 -73.02 12.84 -67.35
C ILE A 352 -74.52 13.13 -67.22
N ARG A 353 -75.40 12.33 -67.85
CA ARG A 353 -76.85 12.47 -67.71
C ARG A 353 -77.30 12.29 -66.26
N MET A 354 -76.82 11.25 -65.57
CA MET A 354 -77.13 10.99 -64.17
C MET A 354 -76.63 12.11 -63.24
N ASN A 355 -75.43 12.65 -63.47
CA ASN A 355 -74.91 13.76 -62.68
C ASN A 355 -75.73 15.03 -62.87
N ASN A 356 -76.10 15.36 -64.12
CA ASN A 356 -76.97 16.50 -64.40
C ASN A 356 -78.36 16.32 -63.77
N GLU A 357 -78.94 15.12 -63.87
CA GLU A 357 -80.23 14.80 -63.25
C GLU A 357 -80.15 14.90 -61.72
N ARG A 358 -79.08 14.38 -61.12
CA ARG A 358 -78.81 14.52 -59.67
C ARG A 358 -78.63 15.98 -59.26
N GLU A 359 -77.93 16.80 -60.05
CA GLU A 359 -77.78 18.23 -59.77
C GLU A 359 -79.13 18.96 -59.88
N THR A 360 -79.98 18.61 -60.87
CA THR A 360 -81.33 19.17 -60.97
C THR A 360 -82.24 18.73 -59.84
N LEU A 361 -82.17 17.47 -59.41
CA LEU A 361 -82.93 16.95 -58.27
C LEU A 361 -82.49 17.63 -56.97
N ASN A 362 -81.18 17.81 -56.75
CA ASN A 362 -80.67 18.53 -55.59
C ASN A 362 -81.12 19.99 -55.57
N ARG A 363 -81.06 20.69 -56.72
CA ARG A 363 -81.61 22.05 -56.84
C ARG A 363 -83.10 22.09 -56.52
N GLY A 364 -83.88 21.13 -57.02
CA GLY A 364 -85.31 21.02 -56.71
C GLY A 364 -85.57 20.72 -55.23
N LEU A 365 -84.72 19.89 -54.61
CA LEU A 365 -84.80 19.56 -53.18
C LEU A 365 -84.49 20.80 -52.32
N ASP A 366 -83.50 21.59 -52.70
CA ASP A 366 -83.15 22.85 -52.03
C ASP A 366 -84.26 23.91 -52.23
N GLU A 367 -84.88 23.99 -53.40
CA GLU A 367 -86.03 24.87 -53.64
C GLU A 367 -87.25 24.46 -52.80
N ILE A 368 -87.54 23.15 -52.69
CA ILE A 368 -88.61 22.64 -51.82
C ILE A 368 -88.29 22.93 -50.35
N ARG A 369 -87.04 22.74 -49.91
CA ARG A 369 -86.60 23.08 -48.55
C ARG A 369 -86.78 24.57 -48.27
N ALA A 370 -86.46 25.44 -49.22
CA ALA A 370 -86.68 26.88 -49.10
C ALA A 370 -88.17 27.22 -48.99
N ARG A 371 -89.03 26.63 -49.83
CA ARG A 371 -90.50 26.83 -49.73
C ARG A 371 -91.08 26.32 -48.42
N VAL A 372 -90.59 25.20 -47.90
CA VAL A 372 -90.99 24.68 -46.58
C VAL A 372 -90.57 25.65 -45.48
N ALA A 373 -89.36 26.19 -45.55
CA ALA A 373 -88.89 27.19 -44.60
C ALA A 373 -89.76 28.47 -44.65
N GLU A 374 -90.05 29.00 -45.84
CA GLU A 374 -90.94 30.15 -46.02
C GLU A 374 -92.37 29.90 -45.50
N ALA A 375 -92.95 28.74 -45.81
CA ALA A 375 -94.26 28.35 -45.31
C ALA A 375 -94.29 28.20 -43.79
N SER A 376 -93.24 27.62 -43.20
CA SER A 376 -93.10 27.49 -41.74
C SER A 376 -92.96 28.85 -41.05
N GLN A 377 -92.19 29.78 -41.64
CA GLN A 377 -92.05 31.14 -41.15
C GLN A 377 -93.37 31.90 -41.24
N SER A 378 -94.10 31.76 -42.35
CA SER A 378 -95.42 32.35 -42.51
C SER A 378 -96.42 31.79 -41.49
N SER A 379 -96.39 30.49 -41.22
CA SER A 379 -97.21 29.87 -40.18
C SER A 379 -96.89 30.45 -38.80
N TYR A 380 -95.60 30.59 -38.47
CA TYR A 380 -95.15 31.20 -37.22
C TYR A 380 -95.61 32.65 -37.08
N ASP A 381 -95.53 33.45 -38.15
CA ASP A 381 -95.98 34.85 -38.12
C ASP A 381 -97.51 34.96 -37.92
N HIS A 382 -98.29 34.06 -38.52
CA HIS A 382 -99.73 33.98 -38.30
C HIS A 382 -100.06 33.52 -36.88
N GLU A 383 -99.33 32.55 -36.32
CA GLU A 383 -99.49 32.11 -34.94
C GLU A 383 -99.19 33.26 -33.96
N MET A 384 -98.12 34.02 -34.19
CA MET A 384 -97.80 35.22 -33.40
C MET A 384 -98.87 36.31 -33.50
N LEU A 385 -99.53 36.46 -34.66
CA LEU A 385 -100.68 37.36 -34.81
C LEU A 385 -101.90 36.89 -34.01
N VAL A 386 -102.20 35.59 -34.04
CA VAL A 386 -103.29 34.99 -33.26
C VAL A 386 -103.03 35.14 -31.76
N THR A 387 -101.81 34.85 -31.29
CA THR A 387 -101.43 35.03 -29.88
C THR A 387 -101.59 36.48 -29.43
N ARG A 388 -101.14 37.46 -30.24
CA ARG A 388 -101.36 38.89 -29.93
C ARG A 388 -102.84 39.27 -29.92
N ALA A 389 -103.68 38.65 -30.74
CA ALA A 389 -105.12 38.88 -30.73
C ALA A 389 -105.77 38.25 -29.49
N MET A 390 -105.32 37.07 -29.07
CA MET A 390 -105.75 36.40 -27.84
C MET A 390 -105.36 37.21 -26.60
N ASP A 391 -104.13 37.72 -26.51
CA ASP A 391 -103.72 38.60 -25.39
C ASP A 391 -104.59 39.87 -25.31
N ARG A 392 -104.99 40.43 -26.46
CA ARG A 392 -105.93 41.57 -26.48
C ARG A 392 -107.32 41.15 -26.01
N PHE A 393 -107.79 39.98 -26.41
CA PHE A 393 -109.07 39.44 -25.96
C PHE A 393 -109.07 39.14 -24.46
N GLU A 394 -108.01 38.54 -23.93
CA GLU A 394 -107.85 38.28 -22.49
C GLU A 394 -107.80 39.57 -21.67
N ASN A 395 -107.13 40.61 -22.16
CA ASN A 395 -107.16 41.93 -21.52
C ASN A 395 -108.56 42.54 -21.53
N LEU A 396 -109.28 42.50 -22.65
CA LEU A 396 -110.68 42.94 -22.75
C LEU A 396 -111.61 42.10 -21.87
N HIS A 397 -111.34 40.80 -21.75
CA HIS A 397 -112.08 39.89 -20.88
C HIS A 397 -111.78 40.20 -19.41
N ALA A 398 -110.54 40.51 -19.03
CA ALA A 398 -110.19 40.95 -17.68
C ALA A 398 -110.82 42.31 -17.34
N GLU A 399 -110.87 43.24 -18.29
CA GLU A 399 -111.60 44.51 -18.17
C GLU A 399 -113.11 44.28 -18.02
N TYR A 400 -113.70 43.35 -18.78
CA TYR A 400 -115.11 42.97 -18.65
C TYR A 400 -115.40 42.25 -17.32
N THR A 401 -114.51 41.38 -16.86
CA THR A 401 -114.63 40.62 -15.61
C THR A 401 -114.51 41.54 -14.40
N THR A 402 -113.63 42.54 -14.44
CA THR A 402 -113.51 43.57 -13.39
C THR A 402 -114.72 44.51 -13.36
N LEU A 403 -115.32 44.82 -14.52
CA LEU A 403 -116.56 45.59 -14.64
C LEU A 403 -117.80 44.77 -14.19
N ALA A 404 -117.82 43.46 -14.45
CA ALA A 404 -118.85 42.52 -13.98
C ALA A 404 -118.78 42.29 -12.45
N HIS A 405 -117.59 42.30 -11.85
CA HIS A 405 -117.41 42.29 -10.39
C HIS A 405 -117.98 43.55 -9.71
N HIS A 406 -118.05 44.69 -10.40
CA HIS A 406 -118.64 45.93 -9.87
C HIS A 406 -120.19 45.95 -9.88
N LEU A 407 -120.85 45.04 -10.63
CA LEU A 407 -122.30 45.10 -10.87
C LEU A 407 -123.13 43.95 -10.27
N SER A 408 -122.53 43.07 -9.45
CA SER A 408 -123.25 42.06 -8.62
C SER A 408 -124.38 41.29 -9.33
N VAL A 409 -124.07 40.61 -10.43
CA VAL A 409 -124.94 39.58 -11.02
C VAL A 409 -124.13 38.29 -11.22
N LEU A 410 -124.50 37.28 -10.43
CA LEU A 410 -124.16 35.84 -10.46
C LEU A 410 -124.31 35.20 -11.88
N PRO A 411 -124.13 33.87 -12.08
CA PRO A 411 -123.21 32.85 -11.53
C PRO A 411 -122.63 31.89 -12.61
N LEU A 412 -121.75 30.99 -12.18
CA LEU A 412 -121.54 29.59 -12.61
C LEU A 412 -121.27 29.18 -14.08
N GLN A 413 -120.41 28.16 -14.13
CA GLN A 413 -120.23 27.10 -15.14
C GLN A 413 -119.08 27.34 -16.15
N GLN A 414 -117.97 26.60 -16.04
CA GLN A 414 -117.79 25.21 -16.51
C GLN A 414 -118.22 25.09 -17.98
N ASP A 415 -117.25 25.14 -18.89
CA ASP A 415 -116.89 24.00 -19.75
C ASP A 415 -115.66 24.35 -20.61
N ASP A 416 -114.71 23.42 -20.61
CA ASP A 416 -113.52 23.21 -21.48
C ASP A 416 -113.78 23.51 -22.99
N PRO A 417 -112.77 23.65 -23.91
CA PRO A 417 -111.73 22.63 -24.13
C PRO A 417 -110.40 22.99 -24.89
N VAL A 418 -109.52 21.99 -24.96
CA VAL A 418 -108.45 21.73 -25.96
C VAL A 418 -107.09 22.44 -25.82
N ARG A 419 -106.12 21.71 -25.25
CA ARG A 419 -104.69 21.76 -25.65
C ARG A 419 -104.27 20.40 -26.21
N SER A 420 -104.08 20.35 -27.52
CA SER A 420 -103.35 19.31 -28.27
C SER A 420 -101.83 19.56 -28.12
N GLY A 421 -100.92 18.58 -28.16
CA GLY A 421 -101.07 17.17 -28.47
C GLY A 421 -99.81 16.35 -28.12
N ASP A 422 -99.94 15.05 -28.37
CA ASP A 422 -98.94 13.98 -28.28
C ASP A 422 -98.49 13.53 -26.89
N TRP A 423 -99.44 13.47 -25.96
CA TRP A 423 -99.44 12.42 -24.96
C TRP A 423 -100.51 11.41 -25.36
N ILE A 424 -100.09 10.17 -25.55
CA ILE A 424 -101.00 9.04 -25.74
C ILE A 424 -101.87 8.96 -24.49
N ASP A 425 -103.17 9.13 -24.71
CA ASP A 425 -104.20 8.94 -23.73
C ASP A 425 -104.19 7.47 -23.27
N VAL A 426 -103.90 7.25 -21.99
CA VAL A 426 -104.01 5.94 -21.34
C VAL A 426 -105.37 5.84 -20.63
N ASP A 427 -106.35 6.68 -20.98
CA ASP A 427 -107.70 6.51 -20.47
C ASP A 427 -108.45 5.44 -21.28
N MET A 428 -108.40 4.21 -20.76
CA MET A 428 -109.11 3.07 -21.32
C MET A 428 -110.59 3.11 -20.92
N SER A 429 -111.44 3.73 -21.76
CA SER A 429 -112.88 3.51 -21.66
C SER A 429 -113.29 2.33 -22.55
N LEU A 430 -113.53 1.18 -21.91
CA LEU A 430 -114.19 0.04 -22.53
C LEU A 430 -115.66 0.10 -22.14
N ASP A 431 -116.54 0.32 -23.11
CA ASP A 431 -117.98 0.29 -22.85
C ASP A 431 -118.44 -1.17 -22.61
N LEU A 432 -118.79 -1.48 -21.37
CA LEU A 432 -119.25 -2.81 -20.92
C LEU A 432 -120.74 -3.06 -21.25
N GLY A 433 -121.41 -2.12 -21.94
CA GLY A 433 -122.84 -2.17 -22.26
C GLY A 433 -123.19 -2.67 -23.67
N VAL A 434 -122.25 -3.19 -24.46
CA VAL A 434 -122.52 -3.60 -25.84
C VAL A 434 -122.96 -5.07 -25.90
N GLU A 435 -124.16 -5.33 -26.43
CA GLU A 435 -124.72 -6.68 -26.58
C GLU A 435 -124.00 -7.54 -27.65
N ASP A 436 -123.13 -6.93 -28.47
CA ASP A 436 -122.43 -7.60 -29.57
C ASP A 436 -120.90 -7.67 -29.37
N LEU A 437 -120.43 -8.84 -28.92
CA LEU A 437 -119.07 -9.17 -28.48
C LEU A 437 -117.97 -8.99 -29.57
N ASP A 438 -118.32 -9.01 -30.86
CA ASP A 438 -117.33 -8.90 -31.95
C ASP A 438 -116.76 -7.48 -32.11
N THR A 439 -117.54 -6.45 -31.76
CA THR A 439 -117.11 -5.03 -31.80
C THR A 439 -116.12 -4.70 -30.68
N LEU A 440 -116.33 -5.25 -29.48
CA LEU A 440 -115.41 -5.12 -28.36
C LEU A 440 -114.08 -5.87 -28.62
N ARG A 441 -114.16 -7.06 -29.24
CA ARG A 441 -112.98 -7.87 -29.60
C ARG A 441 -112.11 -7.19 -30.65
N SER A 442 -112.71 -6.55 -31.65
CA SER A 442 -111.97 -5.82 -32.69
C SER A 442 -111.34 -4.52 -32.18
N ALA A 443 -112.04 -3.74 -31.34
CA ALA A 443 -111.48 -2.58 -30.65
C ALA A 443 -110.33 -2.95 -29.69
N GLY A 444 -110.46 -4.06 -28.95
CA GLY A 444 -109.38 -4.60 -28.13
C GLY A 444 -108.17 -5.07 -28.96
N HIS A 445 -108.39 -5.63 -30.16
CA HIS A 445 -107.31 -6.05 -31.06
C HIS A 445 -106.58 -4.88 -31.72
N THR A 446 -107.28 -3.84 -32.18
CA THR A 446 -106.66 -2.64 -32.76
C THR A 446 -105.94 -1.82 -31.69
N MET A 447 -106.50 -1.72 -30.48
CA MET A 447 -105.86 -1.07 -29.34
C MET A 447 -104.60 -1.84 -28.89
N ARG A 448 -104.65 -3.18 -28.86
CA ARG A 448 -103.49 -4.04 -28.60
C ARG A 448 -102.49 -4.11 -29.75
N ALA A 449 -102.87 -3.88 -31.01
CA ALA A 449 -101.92 -3.82 -32.11
C ALA A 449 -101.19 -2.47 -32.14
N SER A 450 -101.91 -1.37 -31.97
CA SER A 450 -101.35 -0.01 -32.07
C SER A 450 -100.57 0.41 -30.82
N LEU A 451 -101.17 0.32 -29.62
CA LEU A 451 -100.49 0.72 -28.38
C LEU A 451 -99.30 -0.19 -28.07
N TRP A 452 -99.42 -1.49 -28.31
CA TRP A 452 -98.34 -2.43 -28.01
C TRP A 452 -97.17 -2.30 -28.99
N GLN A 453 -97.41 -1.90 -30.25
CA GLN A 453 -96.34 -1.54 -31.19
C GLN A 453 -95.65 -0.23 -30.80
N GLN A 454 -96.40 0.81 -30.40
CA GLN A 454 -95.83 2.09 -29.97
C GLN A 454 -95.09 1.99 -28.64
N LEU A 455 -95.62 1.22 -27.68
CA LEU A 455 -94.99 0.94 -26.39
C LEU A 455 -93.77 0.03 -26.56
N ASN A 456 -93.77 -0.86 -27.56
CA ASN A 456 -92.56 -1.58 -27.98
C ASN A 456 -91.50 -0.67 -28.59
N LEU A 457 -91.88 0.31 -29.41
CA LEU A 457 -90.93 1.27 -29.98
C LEU A 457 -90.31 2.14 -28.88
N TYR A 458 -91.12 2.59 -27.91
CA TYR A 458 -90.61 3.32 -26.74
C TYR A 458 -89.72 2.44 -25.85
N ARG A 459 -90.13 1.18 -25.59
CA ARG A 459 -89.33 0.20 -24.88
C ARG A 459 -88.00 -0.08 -25.59
N GLU A 460 -88.02 -0.18 -26.91
CA GLU A 460 -86.83 -0.40 -27.73
C GLU A 460 -85.91 0.82 -27.71
N LYS A 461 -86.46 2.04 -27.73
CA LYS A 461 -85.69 3.28 -27.57
C LYS A 461 -85.03 3.37 -26.19
N CYS A 462 -85.77 3.13 -25.11
CA CYS A 462 -85.20 3.08 -23.75
C CYS A 462 -84.18 1.95 -23.60
N ARG A 463 -84.38 0.81 -24.29
CA ARG A 463 -83.42 -0.31 -24.31
C ARG A 463 -82.13 0.08 -25.03
N GLN A 464 -82.22 0.79 -26.16
CA GLN A 464 -81.04 1.28 -26.89
C GLN A 464 -80.29 2.36 -26.12
N GLU A 465 -81.00 3.28 -25.47
CA GLU A 465 -80.39 4.27 -24.57
C GLU A 465 -79.71 3.60 -23.36
N GLY A 466 -80.34 2.56 -22.78
CA GLY A 466 -79.76 1.74 -21.72
C GLY A 466 -78.49 1.01 -22.15
N LEU A 467 -78.51 0.35 -23.32
CA LEU A 467 -77.33 -0.31 -23.89
C LEU A 467 -76.21 0.68 -24.23
N GLY A 468 -76.56 1.88 -24.70
CA GLY A 468 -75.60 2.95 -24.97
C GLY A 468 -74.90 3.44 -23.70
N LEU A 469 -75.64 3.58 -22.61
CA LEU A 469 -75.09 3.90 -21.29
C LEU A 469 -74.22 2.76 -20.73
N GLU A 470 -74.63 1.51 -20.92
CA GLU A 470 -73.86 0.33 -20.50
C GLU A 470 -72.53 0.23 -21.26
N HIS A 471 -72.53 0.48 -22.57
CA HIS A 471 -71.30 0.57 -23.36
C HIS A 471 -70.39 1.73 -22.92
N HIS A 472 -70.96 2.90 -22.56
CA HIS A 472 -70.18 4.00 -22.00
C HIS A 472 -69.60 3.65 -20.63
N LEU A 473 -70.35 2.95 -19.79
CA LEU A 473 -69.89 2.48 -18.48
C LEU A 473 -68.70 1.52 -18.64
N ILE A 474 -68.81 0.52 -19.52
CA ILE A 474 -67.73 -0.43 -19.82
C ILE A 474 -66.49 0.30 -20.37
N ALA A 475 -66.68 1.29 -21.24
CA ALA A 475 -65.56 2.08 -21.77
C ALA A 475 -64.88 2.92 -20.67
N LEU A 476 -65.64 3.42 -19.70
CA LEU A 476 -65.10 4.14 -18.55
C LEU A 476 -64.37 3.21 -17.58
N GLU A 477 -64.88 2.00 -17.35
CA GLU A 477 -64.24 0.96 -16.53
C GLU A 477 -62.90 0.52 -17.15
N ASP A 478 -62.85 0.25 -18.46
CA ASP A 478 -61.57 -0.08 -19.14
C ASP A 478 -60.57 1.09 -19.10
N GLN A 479 -61.04 2.34 -19.12
CA GLN A 479 -60.17 3.50 -18.89
C GLN A 479 -59.67 3.60 -17.44
N HIS A 480 -60.53 3.28 -16.46
CA HIS A 480 -60.17 3.25 -15.05
C HIS A 480 -59.10 2.18 -14.78
N ASP A 481 -59.30 0.96 -15.27
CA ASP A 481 -58.36 -0.15 -15.11
C ASP A 481 -56.99 0.16 -15.72
N ARG A 482 -56.96 0.82 -16.88
CA ARG A 482 -55.70 1.25 -17.51
C ARG A 482 -54.96 2.30 -16.70
N LEU A 483 -55.70 3.24 -16.10
CA LEU A 483 -55.13 4.25 -15.22
C LEU A 483 -54.62 3.62 -13.92
N GLU A 484 -55.35 2.66 -13.36
CA GLU A 484 -54.96 1.93 -12.16
C GLU A 484 -53.65 1.15 -12.39
N GLN A 485 -53.54 0.42 -13.51
CA GLN A 485 -52.29 -0.26 -13.89
C GLN A 485 -51.12 0.72 -14.11
N GLN A 486 -51.37 1.91 -14.66
CA GLN A 486 -50.32 2.93 -14.79
C GLN A 486 -49.87 3.47 -13.44
N VAL A 487 -50.80 3.70 -12.52
CA VAL A 487 -50.49 4.15 -11.15
C VAL A 487 -49.69 3.08 -10.44
N GLU A 488 -50.11 1.81 -10.49
CA GLU A 488 -49.42 0.71 -9.83
C GLU A 488 -47.98 0.57 -10.36
N ARG A 489 -47.80 0.60 -11.68
CA ARG A 489 -46.47 0.59 -12.29
C ARG A 489 -45.61 1.78 -11.84
N GLN A 490 -46.16 2.99 -11.76
CA GLN A 490 -45.44 4.15 -11.27
C GLN A 490 -45.07 4.02 -9.78
N THR A 491 -45.95 3.45 -8.95
CA THR A 491 -45.65 3.20 -7.53
C THR A 491 -44.54 2.18 -7.35
N GLU A 492 -44.50 1.12 -8.16
CA GLU A 492 -43.39 0.15 -8.16
C GLU A 492 -42.08 0.82 -8.60
N GLU A 493 -42.10 1.61 -9.69
CA GLU A 493 -40.93 2.35 -10.16
C GLU A 493 -40.39 3.29 -9.07
N VAL A 494 -41.26 4.03 -8.38
CA VAL A 494 -40.90 4.89 -7.24
C VAL A 494 -40.30 4.07 -6.09
N ALA A 495 -40.93 2.96 -5.69
CA ALA A 495 -40.40 2.09 -4.64
C ALA A 495 -39.00 1.56 -4.98
N THR A 496 -38.75 1.16 -6.23
CA THR A 496 -37.40 0.74 -6.65
C THR A 496 -36.39 1.87 -6.62
N LEU A 497 -36.79 3.10 -6.97
CA LEU A 497 -35.94 4.28 -6.91
C LEU A 497 -35.62 4.67 -5.46
N GLU A 498 -36.59 4.59 -4.55
CA GLU A 498 -36.38 4.84 -3.12
C GLU A 498 -35.37 3.86 -2.51
N VAL A 499 -35.47 2.57 -2.86
CA VAL A 499 -34.49 1.56 -2.40
C VAL A 499 -33.10 1.88 -2.94
N LYS A 500 -32.97 2.24 -4.23
CA LYS A 500 -31.69 2.66 -4.81
C LYS A 500 -31.14 3.91 -4.13
N LEU A 501 -32.00 4.88 -3.82
CA LEU A 501 -31.61 6.11 -3.13
C LEU A 501 -31.12 5.82 -1.71
N ARG A 502 -31.82 4.98 -0.94
CA ARG A 502 -31.35 4.54 0.39
C ARG A 502 -30.00 3.84 0.32
N MET A 503 -29.81 2.94 -0.64
CA MET A 503 -28.53 2.22 -0.80
C MET A 503 -27.38 3.19 -1.12
N VAL A 504 -27.60 4.16 -2.01
CA VAL A 504 -26.59 5.18 -2.34
C VAL A 504 -26.32 6.09 -1.13
N HIS A 505 -27.36 6.47 -0.38
CA HIS A 505 -27.22 7.27 0.84
C HIS A 505 -26.40 6.55 1.91
N GLU A 506 -26.68 5.27 2.17
CA GLU A 506 -25.92 4.46 3.13
C GLU A 506 -24.46 4.25 2.69
N GLN A 507 -24.21 4.09 1.37
CA GLN A 507 -22.86 4.08 0.83
C GLN A 507 -22.13 5.42 1.04
N ALA A 508 -22.82 6.55 0.87
CA ALA A 508 -22.26 7.88 1.10
C ALA A 508 -21.95 8.11 2.59
N GLU A 509 -22.85 7.72 3.51
CA GLU A 509 -22.60 7.80 4.95
C GLU A 509 -21.43 6.90 5.39
N MET A 510 -21.34 5.66 4.89
CA MET A 510 -20.20 4.79 5.15
C MET A 510 -18.88 5.39 4.63
N ALA A 511 -18.88 6.01 3.46
CA ALA A 511 -17.71 6.68 2.91
C ALA A 511 -17.32 7.92 3.76
N GLN A 512 -18.30 8.71 4.18
CA GLN A 512 -18.08 9.86 5.05
C GLN A 512 -17.51 9.44 6.41
N SER A 513 -18.06 8.40 7.03
CA SER A 513 -17.55 7.86 8.30
C SER A 513 -16.12 7.34 8.19
N LYS A 514 -15.75 6.70 7.07
CA LYS A 514 -14.37 6.26 6.83
C LYS A 514 -13.43 7.46 6.67
N LEU A 515 -13.85 8.47 5.91
CA LEU A 515 -13.05 9.69 5.73
C LEU A 515 -12.86 10.47 7.03
N THR A 516 -13.87 10.52 7.92
CA THR A 516 -13.72 11.18 9.22
C THR A 516 -12.78 10.40 10.14
N GLU A 517 -12.83 9.06 10.12
CA GLU A 517 -11.90 8.21 10.87
C GLU A 517 -10.46 8.33 10.36
N GLU A 518 -10.26 8.29 9.03
CA GLU A 518 -8.95 8.50 8.41
C GLU A 518 -8.40 9.89 8.73
N ASN A 519 -9.22 10.94 8.64
CA ASN A 519 -8.81 12.30 9.03
C ASN A 519 -8.46 12.41 10.52
N ALA A 520 -9.19 11.73 11.41
CA ALA A 520 -8.84 11.70 12.82
C ALA A 520 -7.48 11.00 13.06
N ASN A 521 -7.19 9.95 12.31
CA ASN A 521 -5.91 9.24 12.40
C ASN A 521 -4.76 10.05 11.80
N THR A 522 -4.94 10.70 10.65
CA THR A 522 -3.91 11.58 10.08
C THR A 522 -3.62 12.76 11.00
N ASN A 523 -4.65 13.37 11.61
CA ASN A 523 -4.46 14.45 12.58
C ASN A 523 -3.68 13.99 13.84
N LYS A 524 -3.91 12.77 14.32
CA LYS A 524 -3.11 12.21 15.43
C LYS A 524 -1.64 12.05 15.04
N VAL A 525 -1.36 11.57 13.82
CA VAL A 525 0.01 11.42 13.31
C VAL A 525 0.68 12.78 13.13
N ILE A 526 -0.04 13.78 12.60
CA ILE A 526 0.45 15.15 12.46
C ILE A 526 0.83 15.71 13.83
N ALA A 527 -0.03 15.59 14.85
CA ALA A 527 0.27 16.05 16.20
C ALA A 527 1.48 15.34 16.83
N GLN A 528 1.68 14.05 16.56
CA GLN A 528 2.88 13.32 17.00
C GLN A 528 4.15 13.87 16.34
N LEU A 529 4.12 14.08 15.02
CA LEU A 529 5.24 14.64 14.26
C LEU A 529 5.55 16.08 14.70
N GLU A 530 4.55 16.91 14.93
CA GLU A 530 4.74 18.28 15.46
C GLU A 530 5.41 18.27 16.83
N ASN A 531 5.03 17.32 17.70
CA ASN A 531 5.65 17.17 19.01
C ASN A 531 7.11 16.66 18.91
N GLU A 532 7.38 15.71 18.01
CA GLU A 532 8.74 15.25 17.73
C GLU A 532 9.62 16.38 17.18
N VAL A 533 9.12 17.19 16.25
CA VAL A 533 9.83 18.36 15.71
C VAL A 533 10.08 19.40 16.80
N SER A 534 9.09 19.69 17.65
CA SER A 534 9.25 20.59 18.79
C SER A 534 10.33 20.10 19.77
N ASN A 535 10.32 18.80 20.09
CA ASN A 535 11.32 18.18 20.95
C ASN A 535 12.72 18.21 20.32
N MET A 536 12.84 17.95 19.02
CA MET A 536 14.10 18.05 18.30
C MET A 536 14.64 19.49 18.27
N LEU A 537 13.76 20.48 18.06
CA LEU A 537 14.13 21.90 18.11
C LEU A 537 14.61 22.31 19.51
N ALA A 538 13.92 21.87 20.56
CA ALA A 538 14.33 22.13 21.95
C ALA A 538 15.68 21.45 22.26
N ALA A 539 15.87 20.19 21.87
CA ALA A 539 17.14 19.47 22.04
C ALA A 539 18.28 20.14 21.25
N SER A 540 18.02 20.59 20.02
CA SER A 540 19.00 21.31 19.21
C SER A 540 19.36 22.65 19.83
N GLN A 541 18.39 23.43 20.31
CA GLN A 541 18.66 24.70 21.00
C GLN A 541 19.47 24.47 22.28
N GLN A 542 19.13 23.45 23.07
CA GLN A 542 19.88 23.10 24.27
C GLN A 542 21.32 22.70 23.92
N GLY A 543 21.52 21.91 22.85
CA GLY A 543 22.86 21.56 22.35
C GLY A 543 23.68 22.78 21.92
N VAL A 544 23.05 23.75 21.26
CA VAL A 544 23.70 25.02 20.89
C VAL A 544 24.11 25.83 22.12
N VAL A 545 23.25 25.90 23.15
CA VAL A 545 23.57 26.62 24.39
C VAL A 545 24.72 25.95 25.14
N VAL A 546 24.73 24.61 25.23
CA VAL A 546 25.82 23.85 25.88
C VAL A 546 27.14 24.11 25.17
N THR A 547 27.18 23.93 23.84
CA THR A 547 28.40 24.17 23.05
C THR A 547 28.86 25.63 23.09
N GLN A 548 27.95 26.60 23.13
CA GLN A 548 28.30 28.00 23.37
C GLN A 548 28.92 28.21 24.76
N SER A 549 28.37 27.59 25.81
CA SER A 549 28.93 27.69 27.17
C SER A 549 30.32 27.07 27.27
N GLU A 550 30.54 25.91 26.62
CA GLU A 550 31.84 25.25 26.53
C GLU A 550 32.85 26.14 25.81
N LEU A 551 32.45 26.74 24.68
CA LEU A 551 33.28 27.68 23.92
C LEU A 551 33.64 28.93 24.75
N GLU A 552 32.69 29.51 25.47
CA GLU A 552 32.97 30.63 26.36
C GLU A 552 33.92 30.24 27.50
N SER A 553 33.73 29.08 28.12
CA SER A 553 34.62 28.58 29.17
C SER A 553 36.05 28.34 28.66
N ALA A 554 36.20 27.73 27.48
CA ALA A 554 37.50 27.54 26.82
C ALA A 554 38.15 28.88 26.46
N ARG A 555 37.36 29.86 26.04
CA ARG A 555 37.84 31.22 25.74
C ARG A 555 38.33 31.94 27.00
N ILE A 556 37.68 31.75 28.14
CA ILE A 556 38.13 32.27 29.44
C ILE A 556 39.45 31.60 29.84
N ALA A 557 39.51 30.27 29.80
CA ALA A 557 40.73 29.52 30.11
C ALA A 557 41.92 29.93 29.23
N TYR A 558 41.66 30.15 27.93
CA TYR A 558 42.68 30.66 27.00
C TYR A 558 43.18 32.06 27.39
N LYS A 559 42.27 32.99 27.75
CA LYS A 559 42.66 34.33 28.22
C LYS A 559 43.47 34.28 29.51
N GLU A 560 43.09 33.40 30.44
CA GLU A 560 43.83 33.19 31.68
C GLU A 560 45.24 32.65 31.42
N LEU A 561 45.37 31.67 30.51
CA LEU A 561 46.65 31.14 30.08
C LEU A 561 47.51 32.24 29.44
N GLN A 562 46.93 33.05 28.55
CA GLN A 562 47.61 34.16 27.90
C GLN A 562 48.13 35.19 28.93
N HIS A 563 47.31 35.53 29.92
CA HIS A 563 47.71 36.42 31.00
C HIS A 563 48.84 35.82 31.84
N ARG A 564 48.76 34.53 32.18
CA ARG A 564 49.79 33.81 32.93
C ARG A 564 51.12 33.76 32.16
N THR A 565 51.08 33.52 30.85
CA THR A 565 52.28 33.56 30.01
C THR A 565 52.89 34.97 29.93
N ALA A 566 52.07 36.03 29.88
CA ALA A 566 52.56 37.40 29.89
C ALA A 566 53.29 37.73 31.21
N ILE A 567 52.70 37.35 32.35
CA ILE A 567 53.35 37.53 33.67
C ILE A 567 54.69 36.76 33.73
N LEU A 568 54.74 35.52 33.23
CA LEU A 568 55.97 34.73 33.20
C LEU A 568 57.02 35.35 32.28
N GLN A 569 56.62 35.89 31.13
CA GLN A 569 57.52 36.62 30.24
C GLN A 569 58.10 37.86 30.92
N ASP A 570 57.28 38.67 31.58
CA ASP A 570 57.73 39.87 32.31
C ASP A 570 58.71 39.50 33.44
N LEU A 571 58.44 38.41 34.17
CA LEU A 571 59.34 37.89 35.21
C LEU A 571 60.67 37.45 34.62
N LEU A 572 60.65 36.72 33.50
CA LEU A 572 61.84 36.20 32.85
C LEU A 572 62.68 37.34 32.25
N VAL A 573 62.03 38.35 31.64
CA VAL A 573 62.70 39.58 31.17
C VAL A 573 63.34 40.33 32.34
N SER A 574 62.66 40.44 33.48
CA SER A 574 63.23 41.05 34.70
C SER A 574 64.44 40.27 35.22
N GLN A 575 64.35 38.94 35.29
CA GLN A 575 65.46 38.08 35.71
C GLN A 575 66.66 38.20 34.75
N ILE A 576 66.43 38.13 33.44
CA ILE A 576 67.48 38.32 32.43
C ILE A 576 68.11 39.71 32.59
N SER A 577 67.32 40.77 32.77
CA SER A 577 67.86 42.12 32.97
C SER A 577 68.75 42.20 34.22
N ASN A 578 68.31 41.58 35.32
CA ASN A 578 69.12 41.50 36.55
C ASN A 578 70.43 40.73 36.33
N HIS A 579 70.39 39.60 35.60
CA HIS A 579 71.59 38.84 35.27
C HIS A 579 72.54 39.62 34.34
N ILE A 580 72.00 40.33 33.35
CA ILE A 580 72.77 41.24 32.49
C ILE A 580 73.45 42.32 33.34
N ASP A 581 72.73 42.96 34.27
CA ASP A 581 73.29 43.95 35.19
C ASP A 581 74.42 43.37 36.06
N MET A 582 74.27 42.14 36.55
CA MET A 582 75.35 41.47 37.28
C MET A 582 76.58 41.21 36.40
N ILE A 583 76.37 40.78 35.14
CA ILE A 583 77.47 40.56 34.18
C ILE A 583 78.15 41.88 33.83
N ILE A 584 77.39 42.97 33.64
CA ILE A 584 77.94 44.30 33.41
C ILE A 584 78.81 44.73 34.59
N LYS A 585 78.30 44.62 35.83
CA LYS A 585 79.06 44.95 37.04
C LYS A 585 80.31 44.07 37.20
N ALA A 586 80.23 42.78 36.90
CA ALA A 586 81.38 41.88 36.93
C ALA A 586 82.42 42.23 35.86
N LYS A 587 81.98 42.63 34.65
CA LYS A 587 82.83 43.11 33.56
C LYS A 587 83.50 44.44 33.93
N GLU A 588 82.76 45.39 34.53
CA GLU A 588 83.31 46.64 35.03
C GLU A 588 84.37 46.37 36.09
N HIS A 589 84.07 45.53 37.09
CA HIS A 589 85.02 45.14 38.13
C HIS A 589 86.27 44.45 37.57
N ALA A 590 86.12 43.54 36.60
CA ALA A 590 87.24 42.89 35.92
C ALA A 590 88.06 43.88 35.08
N ASN A 591 87.42 44.83 34.40
CA ASN A 591 88.09 45.87 33.63
C ASN A 591 88.85 46.85 34.54
N ASP A 592 88.28 47.23 35.68
CA ASP A 592 88.95 48.05 36.70
C ASP A 592 90.12 47.30 37.34
N SER A 593 89.96 45.99 37.59
CA SER A 593 91.05 45.13 38.06
C SER A 593 92.17 45.00 37.02
N LEU A 594 91.84 44.84 35.74
CA LEU A 594 92.81 44.82 34.64
C LEU A 594 93.48 46.18 34.44
N ARG A 595 92.76 47.29 34.59
CA ARG A 595 93.34 48.64 34.60
C ARG A 595 94.29 48.83 35.77
N SER A 596 93.93 48.33 36.95
CA SER A 596 94.79 48.34 38.14
C SER A 596 96.06 47.51 37.90
N ILE A 597 95.95 46.29 37.38
CA ILE A 597 97.09 45.44 37.03
C ILE A 597 97.95 46.10 35.93
N LYS A 598 97.33 46.69 34.90
CA LYS A 598 98.05 47.42 33.85
C LYS A 598 98.82 48.61 34.43
N SER A 599 98.21 49.39 35.33
CA SER A 599 98.90 50.49 36.01
C SER A 599 100.05 50.01 36.91
N LEU A 600 99.92 48.81 37.50
CA LEU A 600 100.98 48.18 38.29
C LEU A 600 102.12 47.64 37.40
N ALA A 601 101.80 47.15 36.21
CA ALA A 601 102.77 46.65 35.23
C ALA A 601 103.49 47.78 34.48
N GLU A 602 102.86 48.95 34.30
CA GLU A 602 103.49 50.15 33.74
C GLU A 602 104.37 50.90 34.76
N THR A 603 104.33 50.50 36.04
CA THR A 603 105.13 51.09 37.14
C THR A 603 106.29 50.20 37.62
N GLN A 604 106.52 49.05 36.97
CA GLN A 604 107.75 48.25 37.06
C GLN A 604 108.55 48.38 35.76
#